data_AF-A0A944BDB9-F1
#
_entry.id   AF-A0A944BDB9-F1
#
_cell.length_a   1.000
_cell.length_b   1.000
_cell.length_c   1.000
_cell.angle_alpha   90.00
_cell.angle_beta   90.00
_cell.angle_gamma   90.00
#
_symmetry.space_group_name_H-M   'P 1'
#
loop_
_entity.id
_entity.type
_entity.pdbx_description
1 polymer ?
#
loop_
_entity_poly.entity_id
_entity_poly.type
_entity_poly.pdbx_seq_one_letter_code
_entity_poly.pdbx_strand_id
1 'polypeptide(L)'
;MKGFVTTLITTFFSASVIAGVNKQNFDFVVGVDGTWAQAKSAAESSTKARYYIFLPDGQYDFGRMTGDSNQKTTFSGANVSLIGQSMDGVVCYNAPSAEGIGTTATLYLKKGGIYMQDITLKNNGYVNPNASANRLVCLQDEGDKNIYKNVRMLSGQDTYYTTKAARRTYLEGCEIHGTVDFICGGGQVYFNRCLLYCENRANDVITAPGGNGEKYGYVFESCTIDGAISDGSFTLGRSWQQKPRAVYLNTTMKKKPSAAGWGNPMNTCPALFAEYNSKDVWGNSVDLSQRRSSYSCSKDGSTANFNPVLNSWEASQYTIQNVVGSDGWAPDAAAKLISARQLTANGNKLSWNDDENAMCYFIFCDGKYVANTTQPSYTVNGGNLNSVYTVRAANAMGGLGASSNGVTLSGEIVPPDTTEILEPSENEHVFHFDNGKTSMRAGTDKENVWSCTDEGFDEYKWEIISRDDKPVLYGNEVTYLGRSYKTFKGSNGAQAKLTMPDGVAAKKITFIGYTNDAEVLSVLTEINGDSTVYMTFDKNSSNYASSPAKITYEFSEPVCKDFTFTFSVKQACFIIVLDSEYCGCEKENGGDPSSVDLKVSDEMDDSAYYDIYGRKVTQKTAGKIYIHAGKKILIR
;
A
#
# COMPACT_ATOMS: atom_id res chain seq x y z
N MET A 1 26.76 67.35 19.69
CA MET A 1 27.19 66.52 18.55
C MET A 1 27.73 65.20 19.07
N LYS A 2 26.93 64.13 19.01
CA LYS A 2 27.39 62.74 19.11
C LYS A 2 26.64 61.97 18.03
N GLY A 3 27.38 61.51 17.02
CA GLY A 3 26.85 60.94 15.80
C GLY A 3 26.27 59.55 16.02
N PHE A 4 25.07 59.34 15.49
CA PHE A 4 24.48 58.03 15.29
C PHE A 4 25.27 57.30 14.19
N VAL A 5 25.86 56.16 14.53
CA VAL A 5 26.37 55.20 13.54
C VAL A 5 25.23 54.27 13.20
N THR A 6 24.60 54.49 12.06
CA THR A 6 23.60 53.60 11.48
C THR A 6 24.35 52.44 10.80
N THR A 7 24.42 51.29 11.47
CA THR A 7 24.92 50.05 10.86
C THR A 7 23.89 49.59 9.82
N LEU A 8 24.23 49.75 8.54
CA LEU A 8 23.48 49.18 7.43
C LEU A 8 23.56 47.64 7.53
N ILE A 9 22.48 46.99 7.94
CA ILE A 9 22.33 45.54 7.80
C ILE A 9 21.98 45.28 6.33
N THR A 10 22.99 44.93 5.54
CA THR A 10 22.79 44.49 4.15
C THR A 10 22.26 43.04 4.19
N THR A 11 20.95 42.89 4.27
CA THR A 11 20.29 41.60 3.99
C THR A 11 20.49 41.26 2.52
N PHE A 12 21.42 40.36 2.23
CA PHE A 12 21.47 39.66 0.95
C PHE A 12 20.25 38.73 0.89
N PHE A 13 19.15 39.19 0.28
CA PHE A 13 18.17 38.28 -0.30
C PHE A 13 18.81 37.70 -1.56
N SER A 14 19.47 36.56 -1.41
CA SER A 14 19.65 35.65 -2.53
C SER A 14 18.26 35.20 -2.94
N ALA A 15 17.65 35.85 -3.92
CA ALA A 15 16.58 35.24 -4.68
C ALA A 15 17.21 34.07 -5.43
N SER A 16 17.34 32.92 -4.75
CA SER A 16 17.51 31.65 -5.43
C SER A 16 16.30 31.53 -6.34
N VAL A 17 16.53 31.66 -7.64
CA VAL A 17 15.62 31.14 -8.65
C VAL A 17 15.51 29.66 -8.31
N ILE A 18 14.43 29.28 -7.61
CA ILE A 18 14.13 27.89 -7.36
C ILE A 18 13.81 27.36 -8.76
N ALA A 19 14.77 26.66 -9.36
CA ALA A 19 14.46 25.84 -10.52
C ALA A 19 13.27 24.96 -10.11
N GLY A 20 12.19 25.00 -10.91
CA GLY A 20 11.00 24.20 -10.64
C GLY A 20 11.35 22.73 -10.37
N VAL A 21 10.48 22.05 -9.63
CA VAL A 21 10.75 20.65 -9.25
C VAL A 21 10.79 19.79 -10.51
N ASN A 22 11.78 18.91 -10.63
CA ASN A 22 11.82 17.93 -11.70
C ASN A 22 10.61 16.99 -11.57
N LYS A 23 9.67 17.14 -12.51
CA LYS A 23 8.44 16.35 -12.51
C LYS A 23 8.71 14.90 -12.83
N GLN A 24 8.21 14.00 -12.00
CA GLN A 24 8.31 12.55 -12.20
C GLN A 24 7.21 11.83 -11.42
N ASN A 25 6.80 10.68 -11.92
CA ASN A 25 5.97 9.74 -11.17
C ASN A 25 6.81 9.05 -10.09
N PHE A 26 6.14 8.40 -9.14
CA PHE A 26 6.85 7.57 -8.17
C PHE A 26 7.50 6.37 -8.84
N ASP A 27 8.59 5.90 -8.24
CA ASP A 27 9.37 4.79 -8.77
C ASP A 27 8.75 3.43 -8.47
N PHE A 28 7.97 3.35 -7.39
CA PHE A 28 7.30 2.12 -6.98
C PHE A 28 6.02 2.41 -6.20
N VAL A 29 4.93 1.76 -6.57
CA VAL A 29 3.66 1.74 -5.86
C VAL A 29 3.40 0.32 -5.35
N VAL A 30 3.42 0.15 -4.02
CA VAL A 30 3.21 -1.15 -3.40
C VAL A 30 1.80 -1.66 -3.69
N GLY A 31 1.69 -2.89 -4.16
CA GLY A 31 0.45 -3.54 -4.59
C GLY A 31 0.11 -3.33 -6.07
N VAL A 32 0.74 -2.34 -6.75
CA VAL A 32 0.58 -2.12 -8.20
C VAL A 32 1.81 -2.63 -8.95
N ASP A 33 3.00 -2.17 -8.55
CA ASP A 33 4.28 -2.57 -9.19
C ASP A 33 4.87 -3.83 -8.54
N GLY A 34 4.35 -4.23 -7.38
CA GLY A 34 4.75 -5.43 -6.67
C GLY A 34 4.65 -5.30 -5.14
N THR A 35 5.28 -6.23 -4.45
CA THR A 35 5.26 -6.34 -2.99
C THR A 35 6.20 -5.34 -2.31
N TRP A 36 6.04 -5.16 -0.99
CA TRP A 36 7.00 -4.39 -0.17
C TRP A 36 8.43 -4.94 -0.27
N ALA A 37 8.61 -6.26 -0.35
CA ALA A 37 9.94 -6.87 -0.48
C ALA A 37 10.64 -6.43 -1.78
N GLN A 38 9.89 -6.32 -2.87
CA GLN A 38 10.39 -5.82 -4.15
C GLN A 38 10.67 -4.31 -4.09
N ALA A 39 9.76 -3.51 -3.52
CA ALA A 39 9.95 -2.07 -3.34
C ALA A 39 11.23 -1.77 -2.54
N LYS A 40 11.42 -2.47 -1.41
CA LYS A 40 12.60 -2.36 -0.56
C LYS A 40 13.87 -2.71 -1.32
N SER A 41 13.88 -3.85 -2.01
CA SER A 41 15.05 -4.31 -2.76
C SER A 41 15.41 -3.33 -3.89
N ALA A 42 14.41 -2.83 -4.61
CA ALA A 42 14.60 -1.84 -5.67
C ALA A 42 15.20 -0.54 -5.11
N ALA A 43 14.68 -0.02 -4.00
CA ALA A 43 15.21 1.17 -3.33
C ALA A 43 16.64 0.98 -2.81
N GLU A 44 16.96 -0.18 -2.23
CA GLU A 44 18.29 -0.50 -1.71
C GLU A 44 19.35 -0.64 -2.82
N SER A 45 18.94 -1.03 -4.02
CA SER A 45 19.80 -1.14 -5.20
C SER A 45 19.88 0.13 -6.05
N SER A 46 19.05 1.14 -5.74
CA SER A 46 18.88 2.32 -6.58
C SER A 46 20.11 3.24 -6.56
N THR A 47 20.45 3.77 -7.74
CA THR A 47 21.46 4.82 -7.91
C THR A 47 20.85 6.21 -8.10
N LYS A 48 19.51 6.33 -8.02
CA LYS A 48 18.81 7.61 -8.15
C LYS A 48 19.19 8.55 -7.01
N ALA A 49 19.17 9.85 -7.28
CA ALA A 49 19.40 10.87 -6.26
C ALA A 49 18.40 10.75 -5.08
N ARG A 50 17.16 10.38 -5.40
CA ARG A 50 16.13 9.97 -4.45
C ARG A 50 15.23 8.91 -5.10
N TYR A 51 14.81 7.92 -4.31
CA TYR A 51 13.88 6.87 -4.76
C TYR A 51 12.54 7.00 -4.03
N TYR A 52 11.43 6.98 -4.76
CA TYR A 52 10.09 7.27 -4.22
C TYR A 52 9.21 6.02 -4.20
N ILE A 53 8.80 5.61 -3.01
CA ILE A 53 7.87 4.50 -2.78
C ILE A 53 6.55 5.07 -2.24
N PHE A 54 5.45 4.65 -2.85
CA PHE A 54 4.10 4.93 -2.37
C PHE A 54 3.45 3.66 -1.80
N LEU A 55 2.79 3.80 -0.66
CA LEU A 55 1.98 2.77 -0.03
C LEU A 55 0.52 3.24 -0.02
N PRO A 56 -0.37 2.66 -0.84
CA PRO A 56 -1.82 2.84 -0.70
C PRO A 56 -2.31 2.46 0.70
N ASP A 57 -3.52 2.87 1.08
CA ASP A 57 -4.09 2.45 2.38
C ASP A 57 -4.15 0.91 2.46
N GLY A 58 -3.63 0.36 3.57
CA GLY A 58 -3.41 -1.06 3.74
C GLY A 58 -2.58 -1.41 4.97
N GLN A 59 -2.54 -2.71 5.27
CA GLN A 59 -1.76 -3.29 6.35
C GLN A 59 -0.57 -4.05 5.76
N TYR A 60 0.65 -3.74 6.21
CA TYR A 60 1.89 -4.24 5.64
C TYR A 60 2.74 -4.93 6.70
N ASP A 61 2.88 -6.26 6.60
CA ASP A 61 3.70 -7.07 7.51
C ASP A 61 5.18 -6.99 7.12
N PHE A 62 5.83 -5.88 7.43
CA PHE A 62 7.26 -5.65 7.16
C PHE A 62 8.12 -6.76 7.78
N GLY A 63 7.75 -7.19 9.00
CA GLY A 63 8.43 -8.22 9.75
C GLY A 63 8.47 -9.56 9.03
N ARG A 64 7.32 -10.09 8.64
CA ARG A 64 7.25 -11.37 7.92
C ARG A 64 7.79 -11.28 6.49
N MET A 65 7.59 -10.15 5.81
CA MET A 65 8.00 -9.99 4.42
C MET A 65 9.51 -9.77 4.26
N THR A 66 10.13 -9.03 5.19
CA THR A 66 11.51 -8.52 5.02
C THR A 66 12.34 -8.48 6.30
N GLY A 67 11.79 -8.99 7.40
CA GLY A 67 12.49 -9.07 8.68
C GLY A 67 13.40 -10.29 8.81
N ASP A 68 14.27 -10.25 9.81
CA ASP A 68 15.08 -11.40 10.22
C ASP A 68 14.25 -12.45 11.00
N SER A 69 14.91 -13.42 11.64
CA SER A 69 14.23 -14.46 12.42
C SER A 69 13.43 -13.93 13.61
N ASN A 70 13.72 -12.72 14.09
CA ASN A 70 12.92 -12.02 15.11
C ASN A 70 12.03 -10.93 14.49
N GLN A 71 11.81 -10.98 13.17
CA GLN A 71 11.02 -10.03 12.40
C GLN A 71 11.53 -8.58 12.48
N LYS A 72 12.82 -8.37 12.70
CA LYS A 72 13.42 -7.03 12.58
C LYS A 72 13.68 -6.69 11.12
N THR A 73 13.04 -5.66 10.62
CA THR A 73 13.22 -5.22 9.23
C THR A 73 14.38 -4.25 9.11
N THR A 74 15.47 -4.65 8.45
CA THR A 74 16.62 -3.76 8.20
C THR A 74 16.52 -3.12 6.82
N PHE A 75 16.55 -1.79 6.75
CA PHE A 75 16.50 -1.00 5.52
C PHE A 75 17.82 -0.25 5.30
N SER A 76 18.48 -0.54 4.18
CA SER A 76 19.83 -0.04 3.86
C SER A 76 19.86 0.98 2.71
N GLY A 77 18.71 1.36 2.17
CA GLY A 77 18.61 2.38 1.12
C GLY A 77 18.83 3.77 1.69
N ALA A 78 19.57 4.62 0.98
CA ALA A 78 19.77 6.03 1.32
C ALA A 78 18.89 6.91 0.42
N ASN A 79 18.54 8.11 0.89
CA ASN A 79 17.74 9.07 0.11
C ASN A 79 16.42 8.47 -0.43
N VAL A 80 15.68 7.76 0.41
CA VAL A 80 14.40 7.16 0.03
C VAL A 80 13.24 7.97 0.60
N SER A 81 12.19 8.12 -0.19
CA SER A 81 10.90 8.65 0.26
C SER A 81 9.90 7.50 0.41
N LEU A 82 9.39 7.30 1.62
CA LEU A 82 8.33 6.34 1.96
C LEU A 82 7.06 7.14 2.25
N ILE A 83 6.12 7.13 1.30
CA ILE A 83 4.92 7.96 1.37
C ILE A 83 3.70 7.04 1.48
N GLY A 84 2.98 7.13 2.59
CA GLY A 84 1.69 6.48 2.72
C GLY A 84 0.58 7.33 2.12
N GLN A 85 -0.51 6.67 1.74
CA GLN A 85 -1.74 7.34 1.37
C GLN A 85 -2.31 8.13 2.56
N SER A 86 -2.33 7.55 3.76
CA SER A 86 -2.78 8.25 4.96
C SER A 86 -2.15 7.67 6.21
N MET A 87 -1.91 8.51 7.22
CA MET A 87 -1.35 8.05 8.50
C MET A 87 -2.24 6.99 9.17
N ASP A 88 -3.57 7.11 9.03
CA ASP A 88 -4.54 6.17 9.62
C ASP A 88 -4.72 4.89 8.79
N GLY A 89 -4.65 4.99 7.47
CA GLY A 89 -4.91 3.88 6.56
C GLY A 89 -3.69 3.02 6.24
N VAL A 90 -2.47 3.57 6.34
CA VAL A 90 -1.22 2.83 6.10
C VAL A 90 -0.59 2.39 7.42
N VAL A 91 -0.60 1.09 7.69
CA VAL A 91 0.00 0.52 8.90
C VAL A 91 1.06 -0.52 8.51
N CYS A 92 2.31 -0.21 8.79
CA CYS A 92 3.43 -1.13 8.63
C CYS A 92 3.79 -1.72 9.99
N TYR A 93 3.84 -3.05 10.08
CA TYR A 93 4.02 -3.73 11.35
C TYR A 93 4.99 -4.92 11.29
N ASN A 94 5.41 -5.37 12.47
CA ASN A 94 6.06 -6.65 12.72
C ASN A 94 5.54 -7.27 14.03
N ALA A 95 5.87 -8.52 14.29
CA ALA A 95 5.52 -9.24 15.52
C ALA A 95 6.73 -10.04 16.04
N PRO A 96 7.75 -9.37 16.63
CA PRO A 96 8.92 -10.06 17.19
C PRO A 96 8.51 -11.00 18.32
N SER A 97 9.19 -12.15 18.41
CA SER A 97 8.95 -13.17 19.44
C SER A 97 9.78 -12.94 20.71
N ALA A 98 10.92 -12.24 20.59
CA ALA A 98 11.80 -11.88 21.70
C ALA A 98 11.99 -10.36 21.79
N GLU A 99 11.87 -9.81 23.01
CA GLU A 99 12.09 -8.39 23.28
C GLU A 99 13.57 -7.99 23.15
N GLY A 100 13.82 -6.72 22.84
CA GLY A 100 15.19 -6.19 22.77
C GLY A 100 15.32 -4.94 21.90
N ILE A 101 16.03 -3.94 22.43
CA ILE A 101 16.23 -2.64 21.78
C ILE A 101 16.96 -2.73 20.42
N GLY A 102 17.79 -3.75 20.21
CA GLY A 102 18.57 -3.93 18.98
C GLY A 102 17.97 -4.95 18.00
N THR A 103 16.89 -5.64 18.37
CA THR A 103 16.44 -6.88 17.72
C THR A 103 14.96 -6.87 17.36
N THR A 104 14.21 -5.81 17.68
CA THR A 104 12.74 -5.79 17.53
C THR A 104 12.21 -4.76 16.54
N ALA A 105 13.07 -3.90 15.98
CA ALA A 105 12.66 -2.76 15.15
C ALA A 105 11.72 -3.19 14.00
N THR A 106 10.50 -2.63 13.98
CA THR A 106 9.59 -2.74 12.83
C THR A 106 10.26 -2.21 11.56
N LEU A 107 11.03 -1.13 11.70
CA LEU A 107 11.93 -0.62 10.68
C LEU A 107 13.23 -0.13 11.32
N TYR A 108 14.35 -0.63 10.81
CA TYR A 108 15.70 -0.20 11.19
C TYR A 108 16.39 0.46 9.99
N LEU A 109 16.55 1.78 10.06
CA LEU A 109 17.16 2.58 9.01
C LEU A 109 18.67 2.67 9.23
N LYS A 110 19.46 2.05 8.34
CA LYS A 110 20.94 2.07 8.40
C LYS A 110 21.57 3.28 7.71
N LYS A 111 20.79 4.02 6.94
CA LYS A 111 21.24 5.15 6.12
C LYS A 111 20.35 6.37 6.32
N GLY A 112 20.88 7.52 5.94
CA GLY A 112 20.22 8.82 6.05
C GLY A 112 19.48 9.27 4.78
N GLY A 113 18.92 10.47 4.86
CA GLY A 113 18.15 11.10 3.77
C GLY A 113 16.75 10.52 3.61
N ILE A 114 16.25 9.80 4.60
CA ILE A 114 14.92 9.20 4.57
C ILE A 114 13.86 10.27 4.79
N TYR A 115 12.86 10.30 3.91
CA TYR A 115 11.65 11.08 4.08
C TYR A 115 10.47 10.14 4.25
N MET A 116 9.78 10.20 5.38
CA MET A 116 8.61 9.36 5.64
C MET A 116 7.40 10.26 5.90
N GLN A 117 6.28 9.99 5.23
CA GLN A 117 5.05 10.74 5.44
C GLN A 117 3.82 9.85 5.46
N ASP A 118 2.85 10.18 6.34
CA ASP A 118 1.50 9.61 6.37
C ASP A 118 1.53 8.08 6.53
N ILE A 119 2.33 7.58 7.49
CA ILE A 119 2.50 6.15 7.78
C ILE A 119 2.38 5.91 9.28
N THR A 120 1.69 4.84 9.67
CA THR A 120 1.80 4.25 11.01
C THR A 120 2.82 3.12 11.01
N LEU A 121 3.85 3.22 11.87
CA LEU A 121 4.73 2.12 12.25
C LEU A 121 4.23 1.51 13.56
N LYS A 122 4.05 0.18 13.60
CA LYS A 122 3.54 -0.51 14.78
C LYS A 122 4.37 -1.75 15.11
N ASN A 123 4.82 -1.86 16.36
CA ASN A 123 5.42 -3.09 16.86
C ASN A 123 4.33 -3.91 17.58
N ASN A 124 3.92 -5.04 16.99
CA ASN A 124 2.95 -5.98 17.57
C ASN A 124 3.65 -7.11 18.36
N GLY A 125 4.86 -6.88 18.87
CA GLY A 125 5.56 -7.85 19.68
C GLY A 125 4.78 -8.26 20.92
N TYR A 126 4.97 -9.50 21.37
CA TYR A 126 4.31 -10.01 22.55
C TYR A 126 4.76 -9.24 23.81
N VAL A 127 3.78 -8.66 24.52
CA VAL A 127 4.02 -8.02 25.82
C VAL A 127 3.98 -9.10 26.89
N ASN A 128 5.13 -9.47 27.43
CA ASN A 128 5.23 -10.43 28.52
C ASN A 128 5.03 -9.69 29.86
N PRO A 129 3.96 -9.97 30.61
CA PRO A 129 3.70 -9.31 31.89
C PRO A 129 4.78 -9.62 32.95
N ASN A 130 5.51 -10.72 32.78
CA ASN A 130 6.57 -11.15 33.70
C ASN A 130 7.97 -10.73 33.24
N ALA A 131 8.13 -10.13 32.06
CA ALA A 131 9.43 -9.71 31.60
C ALA A 131 9.93 -8.49 32.38
N SER A 132 11.23 -8.46 32.67
CA SER A 132 11.88 -7.31 33.30
C SER A 132 11.74 -6.03 32.47
N ALA A 133 11.64 -6.18 31.14
CA ALA A 133 11.34 -5.12 30.19
C ALA A 133 10.51 -5.68 29.02
N ASN A 134 9.84 -4.80 28.27
CA ASN A 134 9.09 -5.14 27.05
C ASN A 134 9.55 -4.20 25.92
N ARG A 135 10.84 -4.25 25.59
CA ARG A 135 11.50 -3.37 24.63
C ARG A 135 11.12 -3.80 23.22
N LEU A 136 10.25 -3.02 22.60
CA LEU A 136 9.61 -3.30 21.33
C LEU A 136 9.79 -2.06 20.44
N VAL A 137 10.88 -2.01 19.69
CA VAL A 137 11.22 -0.81 18.92
C VAL A 137 10.32 -0.72 17.68
N CYS A 138 9.67 0.41 17.43
CA CYS A 138 9.03 0.68 16.12
C CYS A 138 10.09 1.09 15.11
N LEU A 139 10.80 2.17 15.43
CA LEU A 139 11.77 2.77 14.55
C LEU A 139 13.13 2.80 15.22
N GLN A 140 14.10 2.10 14.62
CA GLN A 140 15.51 2.22 14.96
C GLN A 140 16.20 3.06 13.89
N ASP A 141 16.84 4.16 14.27
CA ASP A 141 17.40 5.13 13.33
C ASP A 141 18.91 5.29 13.52
N GLU A 142 19.69 5.11 12.44
CA GLU A 142 21.13 5.40 12.33
C GLU A 142 21.44 6.54 11.34
N GLY A 143 20.42 7.13 10.73
CA GLY A 143 20.56 8.07 9.64
C GLY A 143 21.03 9.46 10.05
N ASP A 144 21.40 10.23 9.02
CA ASP A 144 21.54 11.68 9.07
C ASP A 144 20.57 12.31 8.07
N LYS A 145 20.03 13.48 8.40
CA LYS A 145 19.08 14.23 7.57
C LYS A 145 17.77 13.50 7.28
N ASN A 146 17.24 12.79 8.28
CA ASN A 146 15.93 12.16 8.16
C ASN A 146 14.79 13.14 8.46
N ILE A 147 13.67 13.01 7.76
CA ILE A 147 12.47 13.82 7.92
C ILE A 147 11.26 12.90 8.06
N TYR A 148 10.51 13.03 9.15
CA TYR A 148 9.25 12.32 9.35
C TYR A 148 8.11 13.31 9.51
N LYS A 149 7.07 13.19 8.70
CA LYS A 149 5.91 14.10 8.72
C LYS A 149 4.63 13.31 8.85
N ASN A 150 3.81 13.58 9.86
CA ASN A 150 2.58 12.81 10.11
C ASN A 150 2.86 11.29 10.16
N VAL A 151 3.91 10.90 10.90
CA VAL A 151 4.21 9.49 11.15
C VAL A 151 3.73 9.14 12.55
N ARG A 152 2.98 8.05 12.66
CA ARG A 152 2.54 7.50 13.94
C ARG A 152 3.41 6.31 14.33
N MET A 153 3.95 6.28 15.54
CA MET A 153 4.75 5.19 16.06
C MET A 153 4.05 4.57 17.27
N LEU A 154 3.68 3.30 17.18
CA LEU A 154 2.85 2.59 18.16
C LEU A 154 3.60 1.41 18.79
N SER A 155 4.05 1.59 20.03
CA SER A 155 4.65 0.52 20.82
C SER A 155 4.56 0.76 22.34
N GLY A 156 5.24 -0.07 23.12
CA GLY A 156 5.43 0.05 24.56
C GLY A 156 6.73 0.74 24.94
N GLN A 157 7.72 -0.03 25.39
CA GLN A 157 9.02 0.51 25.81
C GLN A 157 9.99 0.60 24.62
N ASP A 158 10.79 1.67 24.58
CA ASP A 158 11.79 1.96 23.53
C ASP A 158 11.21 2.20 22.11
N THR A 159 10.00 2.77 21.98
CA THR A 159 9.30 2.96 20.69
C THR A 159 10.16 3.56 19.56
N TYR A 160 10.83 4.68 19.82
CA TYR A 160 11.74 5.34 18.87
C TYR A 160 13.17 5.35 19.42
N TYR A 161 14.05 4.58 18.78
CA TYR A 161 15.45 4.45 19.18
C TYR A 161 16.37 5.09 18.14
N THR A 162 16.89 6.28 18.45
CA THR A 162 18.01 6.87 17.71
C THR A 162 19.32 6.28 18.22
N THR A 163 20.01 5.47 17.42
CA THR A 163 21.25 4.84 17.90
C THR A 163 22.35 5.88 18.17
N LYS A 164 23.48 5.43 18.70
CA LYS A 164 24.66 6.30 18.89
C LYS A 164 25.26 6.86 17.60
N ALA A 165 25.01 6.19 16.48
CA ALA A 165 25.50 6.62 15.17
C ALA A 165 24.51 7.57 14.48
N ALA A 166 23.25 7.61 14.95
CA ALA A 166 22.25 8.54 14.47
C ALA A 166 22.74 9.98 14.64
N ARG A 167 22.48 10.80 13.64
CA ARG A 167 22.90 12.21 13.64
C ARG A 167 21.67 13.08 13.74
N ARG A 168 21.19 13.64 12.63
CA ARG A 168 20.15 14.67 12.65
C ARG A 168 18.83 14.16 12.08
N THR A 169 17.75 14.38 12.82
CA THR A 169 16.38 14.02 12.38
C THR A 169 15.40 15.15 12.71
N TYR A 170 14.47 15.41 11.80
CA TYR A 170 13.37 16.37 11.98
C TYR A 170 12.04 15.64 11.92
N LEU A 171 11.20 15.82 12.95
CA LEU A 171 9.84 15.28 12.99
C LEU A 171 8.84 16.43 13.01
N GLU A 172 7.77 16.31 12.23
CA GLU A 172 6.69 17.30 12.20
C GLU A 172 5.32 16.65 12.22
N GLY A 173 4.46 17.03 13.18
CA GLY A 173 3.10 16.51 13.25
C GLY A 173 3.01 15.00 13.49
N CYS A 174 4.07 14.39 14.04
CA CYS A 174 4.12 12.96 14.32
C CYS A 174 3.43 12.62 15.65
N GLU A 175 3.00 11.38 15.78
CA GLU A 175 2.46 10.82 17.02
C GLU A 175 3.39 9.70 17.51
N ILE A 176 3.86 9.79 18.76
CA ILE A 176 4.79 8.81 19.32
C ILE A 176 4.17 8.27 20.60
N HIS A 177 3.76 7.00 20.56
CA HIS A 177 3.11 6.31 21.66
C HIS A 177 4.09 5.39 22.37
N GLY A 178 4.08 5.38 23.69
CA GLY A 178 4.86 4.43 24.46
C GLY A 178 4.76 4.60 25.96
N THR A 179 5.55 3.81 26.68
CA THR A 179 5.52 3.69 28.14
C THR A 179 6.81 4.20 28.78
N VAL A 180 7.81 3.33 28.88
CA VAL A 180 9.12 3.61 29.46
C VAL A 180 10.11 3.90 28.35
N ASP A 181 10.88 4.99 28.50
CA ASP A 181 11.98 5.38 27.63
C ASP A 181 11.60 5.38 26.14
N PHE A 182 10.37 5.73 25.80
CA PHE A 182 9.84 5.47 24.46
C PHE A 182 10.46 6.34 23.37
N ILE A 183 11.22 7.39 23.73
CA ILE A 183 12.16 8.09 22.84
C ILE A 183 13.55 8.00 23.47
N CYS A 184 14.46 7.25 22.85
CA CYS A 184 15.76 6.95 23.48
C CYS A 184 16.94 6.92 22.52
N GLY A 185 18.14 7.05 23.12
CA GLY A 185 19.42 6.98 22.42
C GLY A 185 20.05 8.33 22.08
N GLY A 186 20.94 8.36 21.09
CA GLY A 186 21.98 9.39 20.98
C GLY A 186 21.80 10.45 19.89
N GLY A 187 20.68 10.47 19.17
CA GLY A 187 20.47 11.39 18.05
C GLY A 187 20.25 12.85 18.45
N GLN A 188 20.51 13.76 17.51
CA GLN A 188 20.17 15.18 17.56
C GLN A 188 18.85 15.40 16.83
N VAL A 189 17.75 15.44 17.57
CA VAL A 189 16.39 15.34 17.01
C VAL A 189 15.55 16.55 17.35
N TYR A 190 14.90 17.11 16.34
CA TYR A 190 13.96 18.20 16.50
C TYR A 190 12.53 17.72 16.25
N PHE A 191 11.73 17.67 17.31
CA PHE A 191 10.32 17.31 17.28
C PHE A 191 9.47 18.58 17.23
N ASN A 192 8.72 18.78 16.15
CA ASN A 192 7.92 19.98 15.92
C ASN A 192 6.44 19.60 15.90
N ARG A 193 5.62 20.17 16.78
CA ARG A 193 4.17 19.93 16.83
C ARG A 193 3.80 18.43 16.88
N CYS A 194 4.60 17.64 17.59
CA CYS A 194 4.35 16.22 17.74
C CYS A 194 3.46 15.94 18.97
N LEU A 195 2.70 14.85 18.90
CA LEU A 195 2.01 14.27 20.05
C LEU A 195 2.92 13.23 20.70
N LEU A 196 3.17 13.39 21.99
CA LEU A 196 3.86 12.44 22.85
C LEU A 196 2.79 11.78 23.72
N TYR A 197 2.41 10.56 23.37
CA TYR A 197 1.29 9.86 24.01
C TYR A 197 1.81 8.80 24.98
N CYS A 198 1.62 9.05 26.26
CA CYS A 198 2.00 8.10 27.32
C CYS A 198 0.92 7.01 27.44
N GLU A 199 1.25 5.81 26.99
CA GLU A 199 0.47 4.60 27.24
C GLU A 199 0.64 4.17 28.70
N ASN A 200 -0.34 3.46 29.27
CA ASN A 200 -0.36 3.20 30.70
C ASN A 200 0.60 2.07 31.14
N ARG A 201 1.69 2.42 31.82
CA ARG A 201 2.50 1.48 32.61
C ARG A 201 3.08 2.17 33.85
N ALA A 202 3.41 1.39 34.87
CA ALA A 202 4.07 1.95 36.04
C ALA A 202 5.45 2.55 35.67
N ASN A 203 5.72 3.75 36.18
CA ASN A 203 6.98 4.49 36.00
C ASN A 203 7.28 4.89 34.54
N ASP A 204 6.28 5.40 33.83
CA ASP A 204 6.47 5.90 32.46
C ASP A 204 7.48 7.04 32.40
N VAL A 205 8.26 7.03 31.32
CA VAL A 205 9.32 8.00 31.06
C VAL A 205 9.29 8.29 29.58
N ILE A 206 9.12 9.56 29.20
CA ILE A 206 9.07 9.92 27.78
C ILE A 206 10.44 9.71 27.13
N THR A 207 11.49 10.29 27.70
CA THR A 207 12.82 10.29 27.06
C THR A 207 13.91 9.60 27.87
N ALA A 208 14.76 8.85 27.17
CA ALA A 208 16.04 8.36 27.69
C ALA A 208 17.20 8.76 26.77
N PRO A 209 17.54 10.06 26.72
CA PRO A 209 18.60 10.54 25.85
C PRO A 209 19.96 10.00 26.29
N GLY A 210 20.77 9.69 25.29
CA GLY A 210 22.22 9.69 25.32
C GLY A 210 22.76 10.88 24.53
N GLY A 211 24.06 10.89 24.26
CA GLY A 211 24.66 11.87 23.34
C GLY A 211 26.18 11.93 23.47
N ASN A 212 26.89 12.13 22.37
CA ASN A 212 28.35 12.13 22.33
C ASN A 212 28.96 13.52 22.62
N GLY A 213 28.20 14.42 23.23
CA GLY A 213 28.66 15.77 23.60
C GLY A 213 28.32 16.85 22.59
N GLU A 214 27.42 16.57 21.65
CA GLU A 214 26.78 17.55 20.80
C GLU A 214 26.14 18.67 21.63
N LYS A 215 26.08 19.88 21.03
CA LYS A 215 25.50 21.05 21.69
C LYS A 215 24.01 20.85 21.99
N TYR A 216 23.31 20.11 21.12
CA TYR A 216 21.89 19.81 21.23
C TYR A 216 21.69 18.28 21.28
N GLY A 217 20.57 17.85 21.84
CA GLY A 217 20.12 16.45 21.84
C GLY A 217 18.69 16.39 21.33
N TYR A 218 17.75 16.00 22.19
CA TYR A 218 16.33 16.08 21.86
C TYR A 218 15.76 17.46 22.15
N VAL A 219 15.05 18.01 21.17
CA VAL A 219 14.37 19.30 21.28
C VAL A 219 12.93 19.13 20.86
N PHE A 220 12.01 19.40 21.77
CA PHE A 220 10.57 19.31 21.57
C PHE A 220 9.99 20.71 21.50
N GLU A 221 9.60 21.16 20.30
CA GLU A 221 9.04 22.47 20.06
C GLU A 221 7.54 22.35 19.77
N SER A 222 6.73 23.10 20.54
CA SER A 222 5.28 23.17 20.35
C SER A 222 4.58 21.80 20.34
N CYS A 223 5.15 20.83 21.06
CA CYS A 223 4.61 19.48 21.17
C CYS A 223 3.46 19.41 22.19
N THR A 224 2.67 18.34 22.13
CA THR A 224 1.63 18.03 23.11
C THR A 224 1.97 16.75 23.87
N ILE A 225 1.85 16.76 25.20
CA ILE A 225 1.91 15.57 26.03
C ILE A 225 0.49 15.19 26.45
N ASP A 226 0.08 13.97 26.11
CA ASP A 226 -1.21 13.37 26.44
C ASP A 226 -1.00 11.91 26.85
N GLY A 227 -2.06 11.20 27.23
CA GLY A 227 -1.95 9.76 27.46
C GLY A 227 -3.03 9.16 28.32
N ALA A 228 -3.04 7.83 28.37
CA ALA A 228 -3.93 7.02 29.21
C ALA A 228 -3.40 6.88 30.65
N ILE A 229 -2.81 7.96 31.20
CA ILE A 229 -2.12 7.98 32.50
C ILE A 229 -2.70 9.05 33.43
N SER A 230 -2.32 8.98 34.70
CA SER A 230 -2.67 10.01 35.70
C SER A 230 -1.62 11.12 35.72
N ASP A 231 -2.04 12.32 36.11
CA ASP A 231 -1.07 13.39 36.38
C ASP A 231 -0.10 12.95 37.50
N GLY A 232 1.18 13.28 37.32
CA GLY A 232 2.23 12.96 38.26
C GLY A 232 2.80 11.55 38.16
N SER A 233 2.22 10.64 37.35
CA SER A 233 2.65 9.24 37.29
C SER A 233 3.84 8.95 36.36
N PHE A 234 4.35 9.98 35.68
CA PHE A 234 5.44 9.86 34.69
C PHE A 234 6.49 10.96 34.86
N THR A 235 7.60 10.80 34.13
CA THR A 235 8.67 11.82 34.03
C THR A 235 8.98 12.16 32.57
N LEU A 236 9.44 13.39 32.34
CA LEU A 236 9.83 13.89 31.01
C LEU A 236 11.05 13.15 30.46
N GLY A 237 11.96 12.75 31.35
CA GLY A 237 13.09 11.94 30.94
C GLY A 237 14.02 11.53 32.06
N ARG A 238 14.96 10.64 31.71
CA ARG A 238 16.09 10.22 32.55
C ARG A 238 17.35 10.01 31.72
N SER A 239 18.50 10.31 32.30
CA SER A 239 19.78 10.34 31.58
C SER A 239 20.35 8.94 31.34
N TRP A 240 20.45 8.53 30.07
CA TRP A 240 20.89 7.19 29.70
C TRP A 240 22.40 7.06 29.59
N GLN A 241 23.08 7.77 28.68
CA GLN A 241 24.52 7.58 28.43
C GLN A 241 25.24 8.87 28.04
N GLN A 242 26.52 8.97 28.42
CA GLN A 242 27.45 10.04 28.03
C GLN A 242 27.02 11.46 28.44
N LYS A 243 26.54 12.32 27.52
CA LYS A 243 26.12 13.70 27.81
C LYS A 243 24.66 13.95 27.40
N PRO A 244 23.67 13.35 28.10
CA PRO A 244 22.27 13.44 27.73
C PRO A 244 21.74 14.87 27.71
N ARG A 245 20.96 15.21 26.68
CA ARG A 245 20.26 16.49 26.57
C ARG A 245 18.81 16.30 26.10
N ALA A 246 17.87 16.91 26.79
CA ALA A 246 16.47 17.00 26.37
C ALA A 246 15.89 18.37 26.77
N VAL A 247 15.21 19.03 25.85
CA VAL A 247 14.62 20.35 26.06
C VAL A 247 13.19 20.39 25.52
N TYR A 248 12.25 20.81 26.36
CA TYR A 248 10.84 21.00 25.99
C TYR A 248 10.51 22.49 25.92
N LEU A 249 10.02 22.95 24.78
CA LEU A 249 9.75 24.35 24.46
C LEU A 249 8.29 24.48 24.03
N ASN A 250 7.58 25.46 24.60
CA ASN A 250 6.20 25.79 24.23
C ASN A 250 5.26 24.58 24.25
N THR A 251 5.49 23.63 25.17
CA THR A 251 4.81 22.33 25.18
C THR A 251 3.44 22.44 25.86
N THR A 252 2.41 21.88 25.22
CA THR A 252 1.08 21.75 25.81
C THR A 252 0.99 20.45 26.61
N MET A 253 0.71 20.52 27.91
CA MET A 253 0.59 19.38 28.81
C MET A 253 -0.88 19.13 29.14
N LYS A 254 -1.50 18.17 28.44
CA LYS A 254 -2.78 17.58 28.85
C LYS A 254 -2.62 16.65 30.04
N LYS A 255 -1.47 15.98 30.11
CA LYS A 255 -0.99 15.23 31.27
C LYS A 255 0.26 15.89 31.83
N LYS A 256 0.29 16.11 33.14
CA LYS A 256 1.40 16.77 33.83
C LYS A 256 2.36 15.72 34.41
N PRO A 257 3.69 15.86 34.23
CA PRO A 257 4.65 14.95 34.84
C PRO A 257 4.62 15.10 36.37
N SER A 258 5.37 14.24 37.07
CA SER A 258 5.66 14.45 38.50
C SER A 258 6.18 15.88 38.75
N ALA A 259 6.01 16.41 39.97
CA ALA A 259 6.45 17.77 40.29
C ALA A 259 7.96 17.98 40.00
N ALA A 260 8.77 16.94 40.28
CA ALA A 260 10.20 16.89 39.94
C ALA A 260 10.46 16.98 38.43
N GLY A 261 9.51 16.57 37.60
CA GLY A 261 9.55 16.53 36.12
C GLY A 261 10.49 15.48 35.57
N TRP A 262 11.75 15.48 36.04
CA TRP A 262 12.84 14.66 35.56
C TRP A 262 13.15 13.52 36.53
N GLY A 263 13.29 12.32 35.96
CA GLY A 263 13.54 11.09 36.69
C GLY A 263 14.95 10.99 37.25
N ASN A 264 15.18 9.94 38.05
CA ASN A 264 16.53 9.61 38.51
C ASN A 264 17.42 9.21 37.32
N PRO A 265 18.70 9.60 37.31
CA PRO A 265 19.67 9.16 36.31
C PRO A 265 19.72 7.64 36.15
N MET A 266 19.93 7.17 34.91
CA MET A 266 20.09 5.75 34.63
C MET A 266 21.56 5.32 34.75
N ASN A 267 22.46 5.91 33.96
CA ASN A 267 23.90 5.59 34.03
C ASN A 267 24.82 6.79 34.22
N THR A 268 24.41 7.98 33.79
CA THR A 268 25.23 9.19 33.84
C THR A 268 24.39 10.40 34.18
N CYS A 269 25.01 11.51 34.53
CA CYS A 269 24.27 12.75 34.79
C CYS A 269 23.92 13.48 33.50
N PRO A 270 22.74 14.10 33.42
CA PRO A 270 22.37 14.88 32.24
C PRO A 270 23.33 16.06 32.06
N ALA A 271 23.64 16.38 30.81
CA ALA A 271 24.34 17.61 30.46
C ALA A 271 23.39 18.81 30.43
N LEU A 272 22.12 18.58 30.10
CA LEU A 272 21.04 19.57 30.24
C LEU A 272 19.68 18.87 30.14
N PHE A 273 18.82 19.09 31.13
CA PHE A 273 17.39 18.84 31.04
C PHE A 273 16.64 20.12 31.36
N ALA A 274 15.84 20.61 30.43
CA ALA A 274 15.21 21.92 30.61
C ALA A 274 13.84 22.06 29.94
N GLU A 275 13.08 23.03 30.43
CA GLU A 275 11.77 23.42 29.92
C GLU A 275 11.71 24.94 29.68
N TYR A 276 10.86 25.35 28.75
CA TYR A 276 10.47 26.74 28.53
C TYR A 276 9.00 26.81 28.14
N ASN A 277 8.23 27.69 28.82
CA ASN A 277 6.87 28.05 28.44
C ASN A 277 5.92 26.84 28.25
N SER A 278 6.03 25.83 29.11
CA SER A 278 5.06 24.72 29.18
C SER A 278 3.71 25.23 29.67
N LYS A 279 2.63 24.86 28.98
CA LYS A 279 1.26 25.31 29.27
C LYS A 279 0.29 24.15 29.43
N ASP A 280 -0.77 24.32 30.19
CA ASP A 280 -1.90 23.39 30.18
C ASP A 280 -2.83 23.63 28.97
N VAL A 281 -3.89 22.82 28.87
CA VAL A 281 -4.88 22.90 27.78
C VAL A 281 -5.66 24.22 27.72
N TRP A 282 -5.66 24.98 28.82
CA TRP A 282 -6.33 26.27 28.91
C TRP A 282 -5.37 27.44 28.64
N GLY A 283 -4.09 27.14 28.38
CA GLY A 283 -3.04 28.12 28.11
C GLY A 283 -2.38 28.69 29.37
N ASN A 284 -2.68 28.15 30.56
CA ASN A 284 -2.02 28.58 31.79
C ASN A 284 -0.62 27.99 31.89
N SER A 285 0.33 28.75 32.43
CA SER A 285 1.69 28.25 32.68
C SER A 285 1.69 27.09 33.67
N VAL A 286 2.45 26.04 33.34
CA VAL A 286 2.73 24.94 34.27
C VAL A 286 3.76 25.40 35.30
N ASP A 287 3.56 25.04 36.57
CA ASP A 287 4.55 25.31 37.63
C ASP A 287 5.80 24.43 37.45
N LEU A 288 6.95 25.10 37.29
CA LEU A 288 8.26 24.49 37.09
C LEU A 288 9.18 24.63 38.32
N SER A 289 8.72 25.26 39.41
CA SER A 289 9.54 25.58 40.58
C SER A 289 10.11 24.35 41.30
N GLN A 290 9.45 23.20 41.17
CA GLN A 290 9.86 21.93 41.78
C GLN A 290 10.68 21.04 40.85
N ARG A 291 11.01 21.50 39.64
CA ARG A 291 11.80 20.70 38.71
C ARG A 291 13.17 20.36 39.29
N ARG A 292 13.57 19.11 39.11
CA ARG A 292 14.88 18.61 39.56
C ARG A 292 15.99 19.40 38.88
N SER A 293 16.77 20.13 39.69
CA SER A 293 17.95 20.88 39.25
C SER A 293 19.27 20.16 39.57
N SER A 294 19.25 19.21 40.51
CA SER A 294 20.45 18.52 41.01
C SER A 294 20.38 17.01 40.78
N TYR A 295 21.49 16.45 40.30
CA TYR A 295 21.63 15.04 39.93
C TYR A 295 22.88 14.45 40.57
N SER A 296 22.75 13.22 41.09
CA SER A 296 23.85 12.38 41.52
C SER A 296 23.72 11.02 40.84
N CYS A 297 24.81 10.57 40.22
CA CYS A 297 24.82 9.45 39.31
C CYS A 297 25.71 8.35 39.86
N SER A 298 25.09 7.35 40.50
CA SER A 298 25.80 6.31 41.24
C SER A 298 26.71 5.44 40.38
N LYS A 299 26.38 5.28 39.08
CA LYS A 299 27.11 4.38 38.19
C LYS A 299 28.43 4.93 37.67
N ASP A 300 28.54 6.25 37.49
CA ASP A 300 29.80 6.91 37.07
C ASP A 300 30.36 7.88 38.13
N GLY A 301 29.67 8.03 39.27
CA GLY A 301 30.04 8.92 40.37
C GLY A 301 29.86 10.40 40.07
N SER A 302 29.30 10.75 38.90
CA SER A 302 29.16 12.14 38.49
C SER A 302 28.04 12.87 39.24
N THR A 303 28.12 14.20 39.24
CA THR A 303 27.06 15.09 39.72
C THR A 303 26.82 16.18 38.68
N ALA A 304 25.58 16.67 38.61
CA ALA A 304 25.24 17.81 37.76
C ALA A 304 24.26 18.74 38.50
N ASN A 305 24.45 20.03 38.31
CA ASN A 305 23.54 21.06 38.80
C ASN A 305 23.36 22.14 37.72
N PHE A 306 22.11 22.39 37.33
CA PHE A 306 21.76 23.42 36.36
C PHE A 306 20.33 23.88 36.58
N ASN A 307 19.99 25.06 36.07
CA ASN A 307 18.62 25.55 36.06
C ASN A 307 17.79 24.76 35.03
N PRO A 308 16.73 24.04 35.43
CA PRO A 308 15.88 23.30 34.50
C PRO A 308 14.86 24.19 33.78
N VAL A 309 14.85 25.50 34.02
CA VAL A 309 13.93 26.45 33.38
C VAL A 309 14.74 27.46 32.57
N LEU A 310 14.60 27.42 31.24
CA LEU A 310 15.29 28.34 30.35
C LEU A 310 14.66 29.73 30.42
N ASN A 311 15.47 30.77 30.19
CA ASN A 311 14.95 32.09 29.86
C ASN A 311 14.65 32.22 28.35
N SER A 312 14.01 33.32 27.95
CA SER A 312 13.60 33.54 26.55
C SER A 312 14.77 33.61 25.57
N TRP A 313 15.93 34.13 26.00
CA TRP A 313 17.12 34.18 25.15
C TRP A 313 17.72 32.79 24.94
N GLU A 314 17.84 31.98 26.00
CA GLU A 314 18.29 30.59 25.90
C GLU A 314 17.35 29.77 25.01
N ALA A 315 16.04 29.89 25.21
CA ALA A 315 15.03 29.22 24.40
C ALA A 315 15.12 29.63 22.91
N SER A 316 15.40 30.91 22.61
CA SER A 316 15.55 31.40 21.23
C SER A 316 16.71 30.77 20.45
N GLN A 317 17.64 30.10 21.13
CA GLN A 317 18.76 29.41 20.48
C GLN A 317 18.35 28.06 19.88
N TYR A 318 17.20 27.50 20.25
CA TYR A 318 16.73 26.19 19.81
C TYR A 318 15.88 26.27 18.53
N THR A 319 16.39 26.96 17.51
CA THR A 319 15.77 27.00 16.17
C THR A 319 16.10 25.73 15.38
N ILE A 320 15.27 25.40 14.39
CA ILE A 320 15.55 24.29 13.45
C ILE A 320 16.95 24.42 12.84
N GLN A 321 17.32 25.63 12.41
CA GLN A 321 18.63 25.90 11.81
C GLN A 321 19.80 25.62 12.76
N ASN A 322 19.66 25.97 14.03
CA ASN A 322 20.71 25.74 15.03
C ASN A 322 20.78 24.27 15.45
N VAL A 323 19.64 23.61 15.59
CA VAL A 323 19.57 22.24 16.11
C VAL A 323 19.83 21.20 15.03
N VAL A 324 19.42 21.40 13.79
CA VAL A 324 19.64 20.38 12.74
C VAL A 324 20.17 20.95 11.43
N GLY A 325 19.90 22.23 11.14
CA GLY A 325 20.21 22.83 9.83
C GLY A 325 21.62 23.41 9.64
N SER A 326 22.59 23.12 10.51
CA SER A 326 23.89 23.84 10.54
C SER A 326 24.72 23.82 9.26
N ASP A 327 24.43 22.94 8.30
CA ASP A 327 25.09 22.82 6.99
C ASP A 327 24.19 23.24 5.81
N GLY A 328 23.18 24.06 6.06
CA GLY A 328 22.19 24.50 5.05
C GLY A 328 21.05 23.51 4.83
N TRP A 329 20.97 22.43 5.62
CA TRP A 329 19.82 21.53 5.59
C TRP A 329 18.57 22.22 6.17
N ALA A 330 17.57 22.46 5.33
CA ALA A 330 16.30 23.09 5.70
C ALA A 330 15.15 22.07 5.65
N PRO A 331 14.98 21.23 6.69
CA PRO A 331 14.00 20.13 6.66
C PRO A 331 12.55 20.60 6.64
N ASP A 332 12.24 21.71 7.28
CA ASP A 332 10.91 22.34 7.29
C ASP A 332 10.51 22.85 5.91
N ALA A 333 11.44 23.48 5.19
CA ALA A 333 11.23 23.89 3.81
C ALA A 333 11.04 22.67 2.88
N ALA A 334 11.86 21.63 3.04
CA ALA A 334 11.75 20.40 2.25
C ALA A 334 10.45 19.63 2.53
N ALA A 335 9.94 19.68 3.76
CA ALA A 335 8.70 19.02 4.17
C ALA A 335 7.42 19.82 3.88
N LYS A 336 7.55 21.04 3.34
CA LYS A 336 6.41 21.90 3.02
C LYS A 336 5.52 21.24 1.96
N LEU A 337 4.26 21.04 2.30
CA LEU A 337 3.27 20.44 1.42
C LEU A 337 2.69 21.48 0.46
N ILE A 338 2.24 20.98 -0.68
CA ILE A 338 1.57 21.74 -1.74
C ILE A 338 0.21 21.10 -2.02
N SER A 339 -0.75 21.85 -2.56
CA SER A 339 -2.10 21.35 -2.80
C SER A 339 -2.46 21.43 -4.28
N ALA A 340 -3.11 20.40 -4.79
CA ALA A 340 -3.78 20.47 -6.09
C ALA A 340 -5.02 21.37 -5.95
N ARG A 341 -5.17 22.35 -6.84
CA ARG A 341 -6.24 23.35 -6.77
C ARG A 341 -7.15 23.24 -7.98
N GLN A 342 -8.44 23.56 -7.76
CA GLN A 342 -9.44 23.67 -8.83
C GLN A 342 -9.61 22.36 -9.61
N LEU A 343 -9.84 21.25 -8.90
CA LEU A 343 -10.18 20.01 -9.60
C LEU A 343 -11.54 20.18 -10.28
N THR A 344 -11.58 19.88 -11.57
CA THR A 344 -12.78 19.91 -12.41
C THR A 344 -12.88 18.61 -13.21
N ALA A 345 -14.09 18.24 -13.59
CA ALA A 345 -14.37 17.13 -14.48
C ALA A 345 -15.12 17.63 -15.72
N ASN A 346 -14.71 17.18 -16.90
CA ASN A 346 -15.44 17.35 -18.15
C ASN A 346 -15.52 15.98 -18.85
N GLY A 347 -16.70 15.36 -18.86
CA GLY A 347 -16.83 13.95 -19.23
C GLY A 347 -16.04 13.05 -18.27
N ASN A 348 -15.16 12.22 -18.83
CA ASN A 348 -14.23 11.37 -18.08
C ASN A 348 -12.85 12.03 -17.84
N LYS A 349 -12.64 13.28 -18.27
CA LYS A 349 -11.37 13.98 -18.11
C LYS A 349 -11.38 14.84 -16.86
N LEU A 350 -10.50 14.50 -15.91
CA LEU A 350 -10.17 15.30 -14.75
C LEU A 350 -9.09 16.33 -15.12
N SER A 351 -9.22 17.57 -14.65
CA SER A 351 -8.23 18.63 -14.86
C SER A 351 -8.11 19.53 -13.63
N TRP A 352 -6.91 20.01 -13.34
CA TRP A 352 -6.62 20.90 -12.21
C TRP A 352 -5.53 21.92 -12.58
N ASN A 353 -5.32 22.91 -11.71
CA ASN A 353 -4.26 23.90 -11.91
C ASN A 353 -2.89 23.27 -11.67
N ASP A 354 -1.97 23.48 -12.62
CA ASP A 354 -0.59 23.05 -12.45
C ASP A 354 0.18 23.94 -11.44
N ASP A 355 1.18 23.36 -10.79
CA ASP A 355 2.10 24.02 -9.86
C ASP A 355 3.54 23.58 -10.19
N GLU A 356 4.44 24.55 -10.37
CA GLU A 356 5.85 24.31 -10.69
C GLU A 356 6.62 23.63 -9.55
N ASN A 357 6.06 23.67 -8.33
CA ASN A 357 6.62 23.01 -7.16
C ASN A 357 6.06 21.59 -6.97
N ALA A 358 5.10 21.16 -7.81
CA ALA A 358 4.57 19.80 -7.80
C ALA A 358 5.44 18.87 -8.62
N MET A 359 5.96 17.83 -7.97
CA MET A 359 6.67 16.73 -8.63
C MET A 359 5.70 15.89 -9.48
N CYS A 360 4.53 15.58 -8.93
CA CYS A 360 3.44 14.89 -9.60
C CYS A 360 2.14 15.03 -8.80
N TYR A 361 1.07 14.43 -9.32
CA TYR A 361 -0.26 14.43 -8.74
C TYR A 361 -0.78 13.01 -8.59
N PHE A 362 -1.45 12.75 -7.48
CA PHE A 362 -2.07 11.47 -7.15
C PHE A 362 -3.58 11.60 -7.28
N ILE A 363 -4.18 10.69 -8.05
CA ILE A 363 -5.62 10.60 -8.26
C ILE A 363 -6.18 9.53 -7.34
N PHE A 364 -7.26 9.87 -6.64
CA PHE A 364 -8.03 8.95 -5.81
C PHE A 364 -9.47 8.92 -6.27
N CYS A 365 -10.10 7.74 -6.22
CA CYS A 365 -11.51 7.51 -6.51
C CYS A 365 -12.16 6.85 -5.30
N ASP A 366 -13.15 7.50 -4.70
CA ASP A 366 -13.79 7.06 -3.45
C ASP A 366 -12.76 6.76 -2.34
N GLY A 367 -11.72 7.59 -2.29
CA GLY A 367 -10.61 7.45 -1.34
C GLY A 367 -9.60 6.35 -1.68
N LYS A 368 -9.73 5.63 -2.79
CA LYS A 368 -8.75 4.61 -3.22
C LYS A 368 -7.78 5.17 -4.24
N TYR A 369 -6.51 4.82 -4.12
CA TYR A 369 -5.49 5.17 -5.11
C TYR A 369 -5.86 4.64 -6.51
N VAL A 370 -5.73 5.50 -7.53
CA VAL A 370 -5.97 5.16 -8.93
C VAL A 370 -4.67 5.22 -9.73
N ALA A 371 -4.00 6.37 -9.70
CA ALA A 371 -2.82 6.63 -10.50
C ALA A 371 -2.02 7.83 -9.95
N ASN A 372 -0.78 7.96 -10.42
CA ASN A 372 -0.03 9.20 -10.34
C ASN A 372 0.38 9.69 -11.74
N THR A 373 0.50 11.01 -11.90
CA THR A 373 0.83 11.64 -13.18
C THR A 373 1.57 12.95 -12.98
N THR A 374 2.46 13.27 -13.92
CA THR A 374 3.13 14.58 -13.98
C THR A 374 2.27 15.65 -14.67
N GLN A 375 1.23 15.23 -15.39
CA GLN A 375 0.34 16.12 -16.12
C GLN A 375 -0.75 16.69 -15.20
N PRO A 376 -1.19 17.94 -15.39
CA PRO A 376 -2.29 18.54 -14.63
C PRO A 376 -3.67 18.05 -15.07
N SER A 377 -3.74 16.83 -15.62
CA SER A 377 -4.97 16.21 -16.08
C SER A 377 -4.83 14.68 -16.08
N TYR A 378 -5.97 14.00 -15.97
CA TYR A 378 -6.05 12.54 -16.03
C TYR A 378 -7.38 12.13 -16.68
N THR A 379 -7.30 11.25 -17.67
CA THR A 379 -8.50 10.66 -18.30
C THR A 379 -8.83 9.36 -17.57
N VAL A 380 -10.03 9.30 -17.01
CA VAL A 380 -10.53 8.13 -16.31
C VAL A 380 -10.98 7.07 -17.33
N ASN A 381 -10.40 5.87 -17.24
CA ASN A 381 -10.74 4.72 -18.08
C ASN A 381 -11.69 3.78 -17.31
N GLY A 382 -12.99 3.90 -17.59
CA GLY A 382 -14.02 3.19 -16.81
C GLY A 382 -14.22 3.79 -15.42
N GLY A 383 -15.46 3.80 -14.93
CA GLY A 383 -15.78 4.40 -13.64
C GLY A 383 -17.27 4.54 -13.43
N ASN A 384 -17.68 4.58 -12.18
CA ASN A 384 -19.07 4.87 -11.84
C ASN A 384 -19.27 6.40 -11.88
N LEU A 385 -20.34 6.86 -12.52
CA LEU A 385 -20.69 8.30 -12.55
C LEU A 385 -20.88 8.89 -11.15
N ASN A 386 -21.19 8.07 -10.16
CA ASN A 386 -21.37 8.48 -8.76
C ASN A 386 -20.07 8.47 -7.94
N SER A 387 -18.96 7.96 -8.49
CA SER A 387 -17.68 7.94 -7.77
C SER A 387 -17.10 9.34 -7.64
N VAL A 388 -16.55 9.63 -6.47
CA VAL A 388 -15.94 10.93 -6.15
C VAL A 388 -14.44 10.85 -6.37
N TYR A 389 -13.96 11.64 -7.32
CA TYR A 389 -12.55 11.78 -7.63
C TYR A 389 -11.95 12.96 -6.87
N THR A 390 -10.75 12.75 -6.33
CA THR A 390 -9.94 13.79 -5.69
C THR A 390 -8.49 13.70 -6.15
N VAL A 391 -7.76 14.80 -6.02
CA VAL A 391 -6.35 14.88 -6.40
C VAL A 391 -5.52 15.45 -5.25
N ARG A 392 -4.34 14.88 -5.02
CA ARG A 392 -3.31 15.43 -4.11
C ARG A 392 -2.04 15.72 -4.88
N ALA A 393 -1.36 16.81 -4.54
CA ALA A 393 -0.07 17.15 -5.15
C ALA A 393 1.08 16.65 -4.27
N ALA A 394 2.12 16.10 -4.91
CA ALA A 394 3.35 15.66 -4.26
C ALA A 394 4.42 16.76 -4.36
N ASN A 395 5.02 17.15 -3.24
CA ASN A 395 6.16 18.06 -3.23
C ASN A 395 7.45 17.37 -3.75
N ALA A 396 8.58 18.09 -3.76
CA ALA A 396 9.87 17.56 -4.21
C ALA A 396 10.40 16.34 -3.42
N MET A 397 9.92 16.12 -2.20
CA MET A 397 10.25 14.94 -1.39
C MET A 397 9.25 13.79 -1.59
N GLY A 398 8.23 13.98 -2.43
CA GLY A 398 7.12 13.05 -2.63
C GLY A 398 5.96 13.25 -1.63
N GLY A 399 6.09 14.14 -0.66
CA GLY A 399 5.08 14.37 0.37
C GLY A 399 3.77 14.88 -0.20
N LEU A 400 2.66 14.19 0.08
CA LEU A 400 1.34 14.49 -0.45
C LEU A 400 0.63 15.55 0.39
N GLY A 401 0.22 16.65 -0.22
CA GLY A 401 -0.58 17.66 0.46
C GLY A 401 -2.05 17.31 0.66
N ALA A 402 -2.83 18.30 1.08
CA ALA A 402 -4.26 18.16 1.27
C ALA A 402 -4.97 17.73 -0.01
N SER A 403 -6.08 16.99 0.15
CA SER A 403 -6.97 16.61 -0.94
C SER A 403 -7.60 17.85 -1.57
N SER A 404 -7.78 17.83 -2.89
CA SER A 404 -8.56 18.83 -3.62
C SER A 404 -10.04 18.76 -3.22
N ASN A 405 -10.85 19.66 -3.78
CA ASN A 405 -12.28 19.43 -3.85
C ASN A 405 -12.58 18.10 -4.58
N GLY A 406 -13.67 17.44 -4.19
CA GLY A 406 -14.16 16.25 -4.88
C GLY A 406 -14.98 16.61 -6.11
N VAL A 407 -14.88 15.80 -7.16
CA VAL A 407 -15.71 15.91 -8.37
C VAL A 407 -16.24 14.53 -8.75
N THR A 408 -17.48 14.48 -9.24
CA THR A 408 -18.02 13.31 -9.93
C THR A 408 -17.85 13.49 -11.43
N LEU A 409 -17.82 12.39 -12.18
CA LEU A 409 -17.88 12.46 -13.63
C LEU A 409 -19.27 12.96 -14.05
N SER A 410 -19.35 13.68 -15.18
CA SER A 410 -20.61 14.27 -15.66
C SER A 410 -20.81 14.01 -17.15
N GLY A 411 -22.03 13.64 -17.55
CA GLY A 411 -22.40 13.27 -18.93
C GLY A 411 -22.54 11.76 -19.09
N GLU A 412 -23.08 11.30 -20.23
CA GLU A 412 -22.79 9.92 -20.66
C GLU A 412 -21.28 9.75 -20.61
N ILE A 413 -20.79 8.69 -19.99
CA ILE A 413 -19.40 8.26 -20.22
C ILE A 413 -19.37 7.86 -21.68
N VAL A 414 -19.16 8.82 -22.57
CA VAL A 414 -18.83 8.56 -23.96
C VAL A 414 -17.49 7.84 -23.87
N PRO A 415 -17.46 6.52 -24.13
CA PRO A 415 -16.18 5.83 -24.19
C PRO A 415 -15.30 6.61 -25.16
N PRO A 416 -13.99 6.75 -24.90
CA PRO A 416 -13.10 7.21 -25.96
C PRO A 416 -13.40 6.36 -27.20
N ASP A 417 -13.68 7.05 -28.30
CA ASP A 417 -14.00 6.55 -29.64
C ASP A 417 -13.85 5.02 -29.75
N THR A 418 -14.98 4.30 -29.82
CA THR A 418 -15.03 2.82 -29.79
C THR A 418 -14.52 2.15 -31.07
N THR A 419 -13.52 2.75 -31.72
CA THR A 419 -12.66 2.07 -32.67
C THR A 419 -11.32 1.82 -31.98
N GLU A 420 -11.15 0.57 -31.51
CA GLU A 420 -9.95 -0.03 -30.88
C GLU A 420 -9.82 0.09 -29.35
N ILE A 421 -10.48 -0.82 -28.61
CA ILE A 421 -9.85 -1.96 -27.90
C ILE A 421 -11.00 -2.88 -27.45
N LEU A 422 -11.38 -3.73 -28.40
CA LEU A 422 -11.68 -5.15 -28.28
C LEU A 422 -12.38 -5.63 -26.98
N GLU A 423 -13.71 -5.82 -27.06
CA GLU A 423 -14.27 -7.13 -26.67
C GLU A 423 -13.35 -8.23 -27.23
N PRO A 424 -13.29 -9.45 -26.62
CA PRO A 424 -12.54 -10.56 -27.21
C PRO A 424 -12.69 -10.47 -28.73
N SER A 425 -11.59 -10.35 -29.47
CA SER A 425 -11.69 -10.16 -30.94
C SER A 425 -12.63 -11.24 -31.51
N GLU A 426 -13.16 -11.16 -32.73
CA GLU A 426 -14.03 -12.24 -33.26
C GLU A 426 -13.45 -13.66 -33.10
N ASN A 427 -12.13 -13.73 -32.88
CA ASN A 427 -11.29 -14.88 -32.64
C ASN A 427 -11.08 -15.26 -31.16
N GLU A 428 -11.29 -14.36 -30.20
CA GLU A 428 -11.14 -14.64 -28.77
C GLU A 428 -12.48 -15.08 -28.15
N HIS A 429 -12.51 -16.25 -27.52
CA HIS A 429 -13.69 -16.83 -26.89
C HIS A 429 -13.48 -16.92 -25.38
N VAL A 430 -14.45 -16.39 -24.62
CA VAL A 430 -14.49 -16.52 -23.16
C VAL A 430 -15.45 -17.65 -22.82
N PHE A 431 -14.96 -18.65 -22.10
CA PHE A 431 -15.77 -19.81 -21.76
C PHE A 431 -16.38 -19.63 -20.37
N HIS A 432 -17.71 -19.68 -20.30
CA HIS A 432 -18.48 -19.69 -19.06
C HIS A 432 -19.07 -21.09 -18.84
N PHE A 433 -19.08 -21.56 -17.60
CA PHE A 433 -19.85 -22.74 -17.22
C PHE A 433 -21.18 -22.28 -16.63
N ASP A 434 -22.31 -22.64 -17.24
CA ASP A 434 -23.58 -22.65 -16.53
C ASP A 434 -23.95 -24.08 -16.13
N ASN A 435 -24.83 -24.25 -15.15
CA ASN A 435 -25.14 -25.52 -14.50
C ASN A 435 -25.92 -26.45 -15.46
N GLY A 436 -25.25 -26.93 -16.50
CA GLY A 436 -25.78 -27.91 -17.43
C GLY A 436 -26.26 -29.15 -16.67
N LYS A 437 -27.36 -29.74 -17.13
CA LYS A 437 -27.89 -30.97 -16.54
C LYS A 437 -26.82 -32.06 -16.57
N THR A 438 -26.38 -32.51 -15.41
CA THR A 438 -25.63 -33.76 -15.27
C THR A 438 -26.54 -34.91 -15.70
N SER A 439 -26.27 -35.54 -16.85
CA SER A 439 -26.73 -36.89 -17.09
C SER A 439 -25.54 -37.84 -16.89
N MET A 440 -25.39 -38.33 -15.67
CA MET A 440 -25.25 -39.75 -15.30
C MET A 440 -24.59 -39.90 -13.93
N ARG A 441 -24.86 -41.06 -13.35
CA ARG A 441 -24.98 -41.39 -11.93
C ARG A 441 -23.62 -41.67 -11.28
N ALA A 442 -23.57 -41.58 -9.95
CA ALA A 442 -22.43 -42.00 -9.14
C ALA A 442 -21.97 -43.46 -9.44
N GLY A 443 -20.67 -43.66 -9.64
CA GLY A 443 -20.01 -44.96 -9.62
C GLY A 443 -19.10 -45.26 -10.82
N THR A 444 -17.78 -45.30 -10.56
CA THR A 444 -16.72 -46.08 -11.26
C THR A 444 -16.46 -45.98 -12.76
N ASP A 445 -17.21 -45.24 -13.58
CA ASP A 445 -16.96 -45.23 -15.04
C ASP A 445 -16.34 -43.92 -15.57
N LYS A 446 -15.51 -44.09 -16.62
CA LYS A 446 -14.31 -43.29 -16.97
C LYS A 446 -14.49 -41.97 -17.72
N GLU A 447 -15.69 -41.46 -17.99
CA GLU A 447 -15.84 -40.26 -18.82
C GLU A 447 -16.91 -39.32 -18.27
N ASN A 448 -16.48 -38.33 -17.49
CA ASN A 448 -17.31 -37.16 -17.24
C ASN A 448 -17.03 -36.13 -18.34
N VAL A 449 -17.79 -36.21 -19.43
CA VAL A 449 -17.77 -35.19 -20.50
C VAL A 449 -18.76 -34.10 -20.13
N TRP A 450 -18.27 -32.86 -19.99
CA TRP A 450 -19.08 -31.68 -19.69
C TRP A 450 -19.14 -30.79 -20.93
N SER A 451 -20.32 -30.30 -21.29
CA SER A 451 -20.50 -29.28 -22.33
C SER A 451 -20.76 -27.91 -21.70
N CYS A 452 -20.02 -26.89 -22.12
CA CYS A 452 -20.34 -25.49 -21.78
C CYS A 452 -21.25 -24.92 -22.86
N THR A 453 -22.25 -24.13 -22.48
CA THR A 453 -23.09 -23.39 -23.42
C THR A 453 -23.06 -21.91 -23.02
N ASP A 454 -22.45 -21.06 -23.84
CA ASP A 454 -22.87 -19.66 -23.95
C ASP A 454 -24.02 -19.64 -24.97
N GLU A 455 -24.99 -18.72 -24.87
CA GLU A 455 -26.10 -18.67 -25.84
C GLU A 455 -25.53 -18.42 -27.25
N GLY A 456 -25.35 -19.49 -28.05
CA GLY A 456 -24.85 -19.44 -29.42
C GLY A 456 -23.74 -20.44 -29.81
N PHE A 457 -23.14 -21.21 -28.89
CA PHE A 457 -22.05 -22.15 -29.22
C PHE A 457 -22.18 -23.51 -28.50
N ASP A 458 -22.82 -24.48 -29.16
CA ASP A 458 -23.07 -25.84 -28.63
C ASP A 458 -21.95 -26.87 -28.99
N GLU A 459 -20.81 -26.43 -29.52
CA GLU A 459 -19.86 -27.32 -30.22
C GLU A 459 -18.54 -27.64 -29.49
N TYR A 460 -18.22 -26.97 -28.37
CA TYR A 460 -16.98 -27.21 -27.59
C TYR A 460 -17.21 -28.27 -26.51
N LYS A 461 -16.25 -29.19 -26.32
CA LYS A 461 -16.36 -30.28 -25.31
C LYS A 461 -15.21 -30.23 -24.31
N TRP A 462 -15.54 -30.36 -23.03
CA TRP A 462 -14.57 -30.42 -21.93
C TRP A 462 -14.51 -31.82 -21.33
N GLU A 463 -13.29 -32.31 -21.12
CA GLU A 463 -13.02 -33.56 -20.44
C GLU A 463 -11.95 -33.35 -19.37
N ILE A 464 -12.21 -33.82 -18.14
CA ILE A 464 -11.20 -33.83 -17.07
C ILE A 464 -10.68 -35.26 -16.95
N ILE A 465 -9.42 -35.47 -17.33
CA ILE A 465 -8.75 -36.77 -17.29
C ILE A 465 -8.06 -36.90 -15.92
N SER A 466 -8.68 -37.63 -15.01
CA SER A 466 -8.13 -37.81 -13.66
C SER A 466 -7.05 -38.90 -13.64
N ARG A 467 -5.97 -38.69 -12.87
CA ARG A 467 -4.92 -39.71 -12.65
C ARG A 467 -5.26 -40.70 -11.52
N ASP A 468 -6.16 -40.33 -10.59
CA ASP A 468 -6.45 -41.05 -9.34
C ASP A 468 -7.97 -41.15 -8.98
N ASP A 469 -8.87 -41.13 -9.98
CA ASP A 469 -10.32 -41.38 -9.83
C ASP A 469 -11.08 -40.52 -8.79
N LYS A 470 -10.79 -39.21 -8.71
CA LYS A 470 -11.60 -38.27 -7.89
C LYS A 470 -11.89 -36.94 -8.59
N PRO A 471 -13.09 -36.76 -9.17
CA PRO A 471 -13.59 -35.46 -9.58
C PRO A 471 -14.23 -34.73 -8.37
N VAL A 472 -13.84 -33.48 -8.14
CA VAL A 472 -14.54 -32.56 -7.23
C VAL A 472 -14.67 -31.21 -7.94
N LEU A 473 -15.88 -30.83 -8.37
CA LEU A 473 -16.12 -29.51 -8.97
C LEU A 473 -17.20 -28.75 -8.18
N TYR A 474 -16.73 -27.74 -7.45
CA TYR A 474 -17.42 -26.47 -7.19
C TYR A 474 -16.32 -25.41 -7.00
N GLY A 475 -16.31 -24.40 -7.87
CA GLY A 475 -15.54 -23.16 -7.68
C GLY A 475 -16.50 -22.00 -7.36
N ASN A 476 -16.01 -20.90 -6.78
CA ASN A 476 -16.85 -19.71 -6.56
C ASN A 476 -16.94 -18.87 -7.85
N GLU A 477 -17.82 -17.87 -7.84
CA GLU A 477 -17.88 -16.87 -8.91
C GLU A 477 -16.65 -15.97 -8.88
N VAL A 478 -16.08 -15.67 -10.07
CA VAL A 478 -15.06 -14.63 -10.27
C VAL A 478 -15.68 -13.51 -11.07
N THR A 479 -15.52 -12.28 -10.59
CA THR A 479 -15.91 -11.10 -11.36
C THR A 479 -14.79 -10.74 -12.34
N TYR A 480 -15.07 -10.76 -13.63
CA TYR A 480 -14.17 -10.31 -14.69
C TYR A 480 -14.95 -9.43 -15.68
N LEU A 481 -14.36 -8.31 -16.11
CA LEU A 481 -15.02 -7.32 -16.99
C LEU A 481 -16.44 -6.91 -16.54
N GLY A 482 -16.67 -6.83 -15.23
CA GLY A 482 -17.97 -6.46 -14.65
C GLY A 482 -19.05 -7.55 -14.69
N ARG A 483 -18.72 -8.79 -15.07
CA ARG A 483 -19.63 -9.95 -15.07
C ARG A 483 -19.11 -11.03 -14.12
N SER A 484 -20.02 -11.77 -13.47
CA SER A 484 -19.67 -12.93 -12.64
C SER A 484 -19.62 -14.19 -13.48
N TYR A 485 -18.54 -14.95 -13.35
CA TYR A 485 -18.30 -16.20 -14.09
C TYR A 485 -18.03 -17.35 -13.13
N LYS A 486 -18.56 -18.53 -13.45
CA LYS A 486 -18.24 -19.76 -12.70
C LYS A 486 -16.82 -20.21 -13.05
N THR A 487 -16.10 -20.69 -12.04
CA THR A 487 -14.71 -21.13 -12.17
C THR A 487 -14.55 -22.65 -12.14
N PHE A 488 -13.47 -23.14 -12.75
CA PHE A 488 -13.06 -24.55 -12.69
C PHE A 488 -12.11 -24.81 -11.53
N LYS A 489 -12.27 -25.94 -10.84
CA LYS A 489 -11.35 -26.38 -9.77
C LYS A 489 -10.51 -27.58 -10.22
N GLY A 490 -9.22 -27.37 -10.44
CA GLY A 490 -8.28 -28.45 -10.76
C GLY A 490 -7.85 -29.25 -9.53
N SER A 491 -7.70 -30.58 -9.66
CA SER A 491 -7.06 -31.44 -8.65
C SER A 491 -5.62 -31.73 -9.03
N ASN A 492 -4.77 -32.03 -8.03
CA ASN A 492 -3.34 -32.26 -8.23
C ASN A 492 -3.06 -33.35 -9.27
N GLY A 493 -2.36 -32.99 -10.35
CA GLY A 493 -1.92 -33.92 -11.38
C GLY A 493 -3.03 -34.40 -12.32
N ALA A 494 -4.22 -33.81 -12.26
CA ALA A 494 -5.26 -34.01 -13.25
C ALA A 494 -4.93 -33.22 -14.52
N GLN A 495 -5.06 -33.88 -15.67
CA GLN A 495 -4.90 -33.25 -16.97
C GLN A 495 -6.30 -32.88 -17.48
N ALA A 496 -6.51 -31.61 -17.79
CA ALA A 496 -7.74 -31.16 -18.45
C ALA A 496 -7.53 -31.20 -19.96
N LYS A 497 -8.55 -31.63 -20.69
CA LYS A 497 -8.60 -31.66 -22.14
C LYS A 497 -9.76 -30.79 -22.61
N LEU A 498 -9.47 -29.90 -23.55
CA LEU A 498 -10.48 -29.15 -24.28
C LEU A 498 -10.46 -29.58 -25.74
N THR A 499 -11.63 -29.95 -26.25
CA THR A 499 -11.88 -30.23 -27.66
C THR A 499 -12.58 -29.06 -28.32
N MET A 500 -11.93 -28.52 -29.36
CA MET A 500 -12.42 -27.46 -30.23
C MET A 500 -13.24 -28.04 -31.39
N PRO A 501 -14.18 -27.27 -31.95
CA PRO A 501 -14.91 -27.63 -33.16
C PRO A 501 -13.99 -27.85 -34.36
N ASP A 502 -14.47 -28.64 -35.32
CA ASP A 502 -13.76 -28.85 -36.58
C ASP A 502 -13.58 -27.52 -37.34
N GLY A 503 -12.37 -27.28 -37.83
CA GLY A 503 -12.01 -26.04 -38.55
C GLY A 503 -11.45 -24.92 -37.66
N VAL A 504 -11.39 -25.11 -36.33
CA VAL A 504 -10.88 -24.11 -35.36
C VAL A 504 -9.54 -24.56 -34.76
N ALA A 505 -8.57 -23.65 -34.67
CA ALA A 505 -7.32 -23.84 -33.92
C ALA A 505 -7.11 -22.80 -32.83
N ALA A 506 -6.51 -23.21 -31.72
CA ALA A 506 -6.10 -22.33 -30.63
C ALA A 506 -4.70 -21.77 -30.87
N LYS A 507 -4.58 -20.45 -30.83
CA LYS A 507 -3.32 -19.70 -30.99
C LYS A 507 -2.74 -19.24 -29.66
N LYS A 508 -3.60 -18.87 -28.72
CA LYS A 508 -3.21 -18.37 -27.39
C LYS A 508 -4.26 -18.77 -26.37
N ILE A 509 -3.82 -19.12 -25.18
CA ILE A 509 -4.68 -19.43 -24.04
C ILE A 509 -4.33 -18.54 -22.86
N THR A 510 -5.35 -18.03 -22.18
CA THR A 510 -5.21 -17.23 -20.97
C THR A 510 -6.05 -17.84 -19.86
N PHE A 511 -5.45 -17.98 -18.68
CA PHE A 511 -6.14 -18.40 -17.47
C PHE A 511 -6.29 -17.21 -16.51
N ILE A 512 -7.50 -17.00 -16.00
CA ILE A 512 -7.84 -15.88 -15.10
C ILE A 512 -8.47 -16.43 -13.82
N GLY A 513 -7.79 -16.34 -12.68
CA GLY A 513 -8.24 -17.09 -11.50
C GLY A 513 -7.53 -16.78 -10.18
N TYR A 514 -7.86 -17.57 -9.15
CA TYR A 514 -7.28 -17.48 -7.82
C TYR A 514 -7.05 -18.86 -7.18
N THR A 515 -6.14 -18.93 -6.21
CA THR A 515 -5.99 -20.08 -5.31
C THR A 515 -6.57 -19.76 -3.93
N ASN A 516 -7.23 -20.73 -3.31
CA ASN A 516 -7.80 -20.61 -1.96
C ASN A 516 -6.86 -21.15 -0.86
N ASP A 517 -5.73 -21.75 -1.23
CA ASP A 517 -4.76 -22.32 -0.29
C ASP A 517 -3.58 -21.36 -0.10
N ALA A 518 -3.33 -20.96 1.15
CA ALA A 518 -2.33 -19.94 1.50
C ALA A 518 -0.90 -20.50 1.59
N GLU A 519 -0.73 -21.82 1.52
CA GLU A 519 0.57 -22.48 1.73
C GLU A 519 1.09 -23.22 0.49
N VAL A 520 0.34 -23.25 -0.62
CA VAL A 520 0.68 -24.07 -1.79
C VAL A 520 0.50 -23.29 -3.11
N LEU A 521 1.56 -23.22 -3.91
CA LEU A 521 1.59 -22.60 -5.25
C LEU A 521 0.90 -23.49 -6.28
N SER A 522 -0.22 -23.09 -6.90
CA SER A 522 -0.78 -23.84 -8.03
C SER A 522 0.02 -23.60 -9.29
N VAL A 523 0.73 -24.62 -9.76
CA VAL A 523 1.64 -24.48 -10.91
C VAL A 523 1.04 -25.16 -12.13
N LEU A 524 0.89 -24.40 -13.20
CA LEU A 524 0.69 -24.96 -14.53
C LEU A 524 2.02 -25.54 -15.00
N THR A 525 2.07 -26.86 -15.15
CA THR A 525 3.30 -27.62 -15.41
C THR A 525 3.36 -28.26 -16.77
N GLU A 526 2.24 -28.23 -17.51
CA GLU A 526 2.18 -28.79 -18.84
C GLU A 526 1.08 -28.08 -19.64
N ILE A 527 1.37 -27.75 -20.89
CA ILE A 527 0.35 -27.44 -21.90
C ILE A 527 0.71 -28.24 -23.16
N ASN A 528 -0.23 -29.05 -23.64
CA ASN A 528 -0.14 -29.80 -24.90
C ASN A 528 1.17 -30.62 -25.03
N GLY A 529 1.57 -31.30 -23.95
CA GLY A 529 2.81 -32.08 -23.89
C GLY A 529 4.10 -31.27 -23.67
N ASP A 530 4.06 -29.94 -23.72
CA ASP A 530 5.18 -29.08 -23.32
C ASP A 530 5.25 -29.01 -21.79
N SER A 531 6.17 -29.79 -21.23
CA SER A 531 6.45 -29.86 -19.79
C SER A 531 7.46 -28.82 -19.29
N THR A 532 7.92 -27.93 -20.18
CA THR A 532 8.78 -26.80 -19.79
C THR A 532 7.98 -25.59 -19.31
N VAL A 533 6.66 -25.61 -19.50
CA VAL A 533 5.73 -24.60 -18.99
C VAL A 533 5.73 -24.61 -17.47
N TYR A 534 6.06 -23.47 -16.86
CA TYR A 534 6.04 -23.29 -15.41
C TYR A 534 5.43 -21.93 -15.06
N MET A 535 4.13 -21.90 -14.76
CA MET A 535 3.42 -20.68 -14.36
C MET A 535 2.67 -20.88 -13.05
N THR A 536 2.84 -19.96 -12.09
CA THR A 536 2.32 -20.09 -10.72
C THR A 536 1.13 -19.18 -10.44
N PHE A 537 0.07 -19.76 -9.87
CA PHE A 537 -1.00 -19.05 -9.16
C PHE A 537 -0.70 -19.08 -7.66
N ASP A 538 -0.50 -17.91 -7.05
CA ASP A 538 -0.27 -17.75 -5.60
C ASP A 538 -1.40 -16.88 -5.01
N LYS A 539 -1.72 -17.08 -3.73
CA LYS A 539 -2.57 -16.20 -2.93
C LYS A 539 -2.08 -14.75 -2.95
N ASN A 540 -0.77 -14.53 -3.05
CA ASN A 540 -0.20 -13.17 -3.12
C ASN A 540 -0.43 -12.47 -4.46
N SER A 541 -0.70 -13.22 -5.55
CA SER A 541 -1.09 -12.68 -6.86
C SER A 541 -2.59 -12.74 -7.13
N SER A 542 -3.35 -13.39 -6.25
CA SER A 542 -4.79 -13.62 -6.40
C SER A 542 -5.54 -13.48 -5.07
N ASN A 543 -6.19 -12.33 -4.86
CA ASN A 543 -7.14 -12.19 -3.77
C ASN A 543 -8.54 -12.57 -4.30
N TYR A 544 -9.12 -13.65 -3.77
CA TYR A 544 -10.52 -14.10 -3.90
C TYR A 544 -11.44 -13.19 -4.72
N ALA A 545 -12.03 -13.70 -5.82
CA ALA A 545 -13.14 -13.16 -6.66
C ALA A 545 -13.15 -11.66 -7.09
N SER A 546 -12.38 -10.80 -6.42
CA SER A 546 -12.37 -9.34 -6.48
C SER A 546 -11.05 -8.80 -7.05
N SER A 547 -10.00 -9.63 -7.15
CA SER A 547 -8.74 -9.32 -7.83
C SER A 547 -8.06 -10.60 -8.36
N PRO A 548 -8.57 -11.23 -9.44
CA PRO A 548 -8.02 -12.47 -10.00
C PRO A 548 -6.66 -12.27 -10.68
N ALA A 549 -5.78 -13.27 -10.57
CA ALA A 549 -4.51 -13.32 -11.32
C ALA A 549 -4.77 -13.71 -12.79
N LYS A 550 -3.93 -13.21 -13.70
CA LYS A 550 -3.97 -13.55 -15.14
C LYS A 550 -2.62 -14.14 -15.57
N ILE A 551 -2.65 -15.28 -16.25
CA ILE A 551 -1.49 -15.86 -16.94
C ILE A 551 -1.86 -16.22 -18.38
N THR A 552 -0.91 -16.12 -19.31
CA THR A 552 -1.13 -16.35 -20.74
C THR A 552 -0.02 -17.22 -21.32
N TYR A 553 -0.38 -18.15 -22.19
CA TYR A 553 0.52 -18.97 -22.99
C TYR A 553 0.16 -18.83 -24.46
N GLU A 554 1.18 -18.56 -25.28
CA GLU A 554 1.08 -18.54 -26.74
C GLU A 554 1.65 -19.84 -27.28
N PHE A 555 0.88 -20.54 -28.11
CA PHE A 555 1.36 -21.76 -28.74
C PHE A 555 2.37 -21.39 -29.83
N SER A 556 3.48 -22.15 -29.89
CA SER A 556 4.47 -21.96 -30.96
C SER A 556 3.90 -22.21 -32.34
N GLU A 557 2.91 -23.11 -32.44
CA GLU A 557 2.10 -23.39 -33.62
C GLU A 557 0.64 -23.55 -33.18
N PRO A 558 -0.36 -23.04 -33.93
CA PRO A 558 -1.77 -23.17 -33.58
C PRO A 558 -2.20 -24.64 -33.42
N VAL A 559 -2.90 -24.95 -32.32
CA VAL A 559 -3.30 -26.33 -32.00
C VAL A 559 -4.69 -26.63 -32.54
N CYS A 560 -4.85 -27.71 -33.29
CA CYS A 560 -6.13 -28.13 -33.87
C CYS A 560 -6.78 -29.24 -33.03
N LYS A 561 -8.13 -29.25 -32.98
CA LYS A 561 -8.95 -30.25 -32.27
C LYS A 561 -8.76 -30.26 -30.75
N ASP A 562 -7.78 -30.99 -30.24
CA ASP A 562 -7.61 -31.22 -28.81
C ASP A 562 -6.35 -30.54 -28.29
N PHE A 563 -6.45 -29.88 -27.14
CA PHE A 563 -5.25 -29.53 -26.37
C PHE A 563 -5.45 -29.87 -24.89
N THR A 564 -4.34 -30.19 -24.23
CA THR A 564 -4.32 -30.58 -22.82
C THR A 564 -3.56 -29.58 -21.96
N PHE A 565 -3.84 -29.55 -20.67
CA PHE A 565 -3.02 -28.84 -19.70
C PHE A 565 -3.10 -29.46 -18.30
N THR A 566 -2.03 -29.32 -17.52
CA THR A 566 -1.90 -29.99 -16.23
C THR A 566 -1.46 -29.01 -15.13
N PHE A 567 -2.16 -29.03 -13.99
CA PHE A 567 -1.77 -28.34 -12.76
C PHE A 567 -1.20 -29.32 -11.74
N SER A 568 -0.05 -28.99 -11.13
CA SER A 568 0.71 -29.93 -10.28
C SER A 568 0.49 -29.82 -8.76
N VAL A 569 -0.51 -29.06 -8.30
CA VAL A 569 -0.95 -29.08 -6.88
C VAL A 569 -2.44 -28.75 -6.72
N LYS A 570 -2.92 -28.77 -5.46
CA LYS A 570 -4.23 -29.31 -5.13
C LYS A 570 -5.46 -28.49 -5.50
N GLN A 571 -5.45 -27.15 -5.65
CA GLN A 571 -6.67 -26.36 -5.91
C GLN A 571 -6.39 -24.98 -6.56
N ALA A 572 -6.94 -24.71 -7.75
CA ALA A 572 -7.01 -23.38 -8.35
C ALA A 572 -8.39 -23.18 -9.01
N CYS A 573 -8.96 -21.98 -8.89
CA CYS A 573 -10.24 -21.55 -9.47
C CYS A 573 -9.98 -20.57 -10.62
N PHE A 574 -10.30 -20.91 -11.88
CA PHE A 574 -10.00 -20.03 -13.02
C PHE A 574 -11.07 -20.04 -14.13
N ILE A 575 -11.04 -18.99 -14.97
CA ILE A 575 -11.70 -18.80 -16.27
C ILE A 575 -10.65 -19.01 -17.36
N ILE A 576 -11.06 -19.49 -18.52
CA ILE A 576 -10.20 -19.62 -19.70
C ILE A 576 -10.68 -18.68 -20.80
N VAL A 577 -9.74 -17.96 -21.39
CA VAL A 577 -9.92 -17.17 -22.62
C VAL A 577 -9.03 -17.79 -23.69
N LEU A 578 -9.61 -18.15 -24.83
CA LEU A 578 -8.87 -18.69 -25.96
C LEU A 578 -8.90 -17.72 -27.11
N ASP A 579 -7.75 -17.45 -27.69
CA ASP A 579 -7.61 -16.83 -29.01
C ASP A 579 -7.54 -17.96 -30.04
N SER A 580 -8.44 -17.93 -31.02
CA SER A 580 -8.62 -18.98 -32.00
C SER A 580 -8.67 -18.44 -33.41
N GLU A 581 -8.32 -19.26 -34.39
CA GLU A 581 -8.42 -18.89 -35.79
C GLU A 581 -9.06 -20.02 -36.60
N TYR A 582 -9.81 -19.64 -37.64
CA TYR A 582 -10.31 -20.59 -38.62
C TYR A 582 -9.14 -21.03 -39.49
N CYS A 583 -8.69 -22.27 -39.31
CA CYS A 583 -7.42 -22.73 -39.87
C CYS A 583 -7.58 -23.85 -40.91
N GLY A 584 -8.81 -24.22 -41.27
CA GLY A 584 -9.05 -25.25 -42.29
C GLY A 584 -8.54 -26.64 -41.89
N CYS A 585 -8.39 -26.91 -40.59
CA CYS A 585 -8.05 -28.24 -40.09
C CYS A 585 -9.13 -29.23 -40.55
N GLU A 586 -8.67 -30.35 -41.12
CA GLU A 586 -9.42 -31.15 -42.09
C GLU A 586 -10.82 -31.58 -41.62
N LYS A 587 -11.84 -31.27 -42.45
CA LYS A 587 -13.11 -32.00 -42.45
C LYS A 587 -12.83 -33.42 -42.93
N GLU A 588 -12.95 -34.42 -42.05
CA GLU A 588 -13.02 -35.80 -42.53
C GLU A 588 -14.31 -36.10 -43.32
N ASN A 589 -15.28 -35.18 -43.38
CA ASN A 589 -16.41 -35.29 -44.31
C ASN A 589 -16.81 -33.93 -44.89
N GLY A 590 -16.52 -33.73 -46.17
CA GLY A 590 -16.71 -32.47 -46.91
C GLY A 590 -18.17 -32.06 -47.11
N GLY A 591 -18.71 -31.25 -46.20
CA GLY A 591 -19.93 -30.48 -46.39
C GLY A 591 -19.70 -28.99 -46.12
N ASP A 592 -19.98 -28.13 -47.09
CA ASP A 592 -20.01 -26.65 -46.98
C ASP A 592 -20.95 -26.18 -45.85
N PRO A 593 -20.54 -25.29 -44.92
CA PRO A 593 -21.36 -24.93 -43.77
C PRO A 593 -22.40 -23.81 -44.05
N SER A 594 -22.66 -23.46 -45.31
CA SER A 594 -23.57 -22.34 -45.63
C SER A 594 -25.08 -22.63 -45.68
N SER A 595 -25.57 -23.79 -45.20
CA SER A 595 -27.01 -24.01 -44.99
C SER A 595 -27.35 -25.16 -44.04
N VAL A 596 -28.31 -24.96 -43.14
CA VAL A 596 -28.99 -26.03 -42.39
C VAL A 596 -30.49 -25.96 -42.66
N ASP A 597 -31.08 -27.10 -43.03
CA ASP A 597 -32.53 -27.27 -43.16
C ASP A 597 -33.13 -27.69 -41.81
N LEU A 598 -34.16 -26.97 -41.35
CA LEU A 598 -34.92 -27.34 -40.15
C LEU A 598 -35.97 -28.40 -40.51
N LYS A 599 -35.79 -29.62 -39.99
CA LYS A 599 -36.89 -30.59 -39.89
C LYS A 599 -37.65 -30.34 -38.58
N VAL A 600 -38.92 -29.98 -38.70
CA VAL A 600 -39.87 -30.00 -37.58
C VAL A 600 -40.38 -31.44 -37.47
N SER A 601 -40.08 -32.13 -36.37
CA SER A 601 -40.77 -33.38 -36.03
C SER A 601 -41.99 -33.08 -35.17
N ASP A 602 -43.10 -33.66 -35.60
CA ASP A 602 -44.41 -33.64 -34.98
C ASP A 602 -44.35 -34.24 -33.57
N GLU A 603 -44.66 -33.43 -32.55
CA GLU A 603 -45.41 -33.75 -31.33
C GLU A 603 -45.27 -32.57 -30.36
N MET A 604 -46.27 -31.68 -30.41
CA MET A 604 -46.49 -30.65 -29.40
C MET A 604 -47.32 -31.23 -28.25
N ASP A 605 -46.89 -31.02 -27.02
CA ASP A 605 -47.83 -30.85 -25.90
C ASP A 605 -48.17 -29.35 -25.78
N ASP A 606 -49.46 -29.06 -25.71
CA ASP A 606 -50.11 -27.83 -26.13
C ASP A 606 -50.55 -27.00 -24.92
N SER A 607 -49.61 -26.60 -24.07
CA SER A 607 -49.90 -25.77 -22.88
C SER A 607 -49.05 -24.49 -22.78
N ALA A 608 -49.46 -23.53 -23.62
CA ALA A 608 -49.58 -22.10 -23.34
C ALA A 608 -48.32 -21.21 -23.21
N TYR A 609 -48.00 -20.48 -24.29
CA TYR A 609 -47.24 -19.23 -24.24
C TYR A 609 -48.18 -18.02 -24.42
N TYR A 610 -47.87 -16.94 -23.69
CA TYR A 610 -48.54 -15.64 -23.73
C TYR A 610 -47.49 -14.55 -23.99
N ASP A 611 -47.87 -13.47 -24.67
CA ASP A 611 -47.00 -12.30 -24.82
C ASP A 611 -46.80 -11.55 -23.48
N ILE A 612 -45.92 -10.55 -23.45
CA ILE A 612 -45.64 -9.74 -22.24
C ILE A 612 -46.86 -8.94 -21.72
N TYR A 613 -48.00 -9.01 -22.42
CA TYR A 613 -49.29 -8.44 -22.00
C TYR A 613 -50.35 -9.53 -21.72
N GLY A 614 -50.00 -10.81 -21.73
CA GLY A 614 -50.86 -11.90 -21.29
C GLY A 614 -51.86 -12.41 -22.33
N ARG A 615 -51.64 -12.23 -23.64
CA ARG A 615 -52.55 -12.74 -24.69
C ARG A 615 -52.01 -14.02 -25.34
N LYS A 616 -52.90 -14.99 -25.60
CA LYS A 616 -52.57 -16.26 -26.25
C LYS A 616 -52.40 -16.02 -27.76
N VAL A 617 -51.23 -16.33 -28.31
CA VAL A 617 -50.90 -16.08 -29.73
C VAL A 617 -50.71 -17.39 -30.47
N THR A 618 -51.29 -17.52 -31.67
CA THR A 618 -51.26 -18.72 -32.52
C THR A 618 -50.58 -18.43 -33.87
N GLN A 619 -49.51 -19.16 -34.14
CA GLN A 619 -48.90 -19.51 -35.45
C GLN A 619 -47.89 -18.58 -36.19
N LYS A 620 -47.02 -19.33 -36.90
CA LYS A 620 -45.72 -19.14 -37.59
C LYS A 620 -45.74 -18.31 -38.88
N THR A 621 -44.58 -17.76 -39.26
CA THR A 621 -44.10 -17.81 -40.66
C THR A 621 -42.57 -17.89 -40.71
N ALA A 622 -42.06 -18.72 -41.63
CA ALA A 622 -40.63 -18.97 -41.85
C ALA A 622 -39.99 -17.92 -42.77
N GLY A 623 -38.71 -17.60 -42.54
CA GLY A 623 -37.87 -16.82 -43.45
C GLY A 623 -36.39 -17.14 -43.23
N LYS A 624 -35.63 -17.40 -44.31
CA LYS A 624 -34.16 -17.51 -44.30
C LYS A 624 -33.56 -16.10 -44.37
N ILE A 625 -32.59 -15.79 -43.51
CA ILE A 625 -31.76 -14.57 -43.58
C ILE A 625 -30.33 -14.98 -43.92
N TYR A 626 -29.73 -14.30 -44.90
CA TYR A 626 -28.32 -14.42 -45.26
C TYR A 626 -27.58 -13.17 -44.77
N ILE A 627 -26.42 -13.32 -44.13
CA ILE A 627 -25.56 -12.21 -43.72
C ILE A 627 -24.16 -12.42 -44.29
N HIS A 628 -23.63 -11.39 -44.96
CA HIS A 628 -22.23 -11.29 -45.39
C HIS A 628 -21.59 -10.07 -44.70
N ALA A 629 -20.27 -10.14 -44.52
CA ALA A 629 -19.45 -9.26 -43.69
C ALA A 629 -19.82 -7.76 -43.72
N GLY A 630 -20.05 -7.17 -42.52
CA GLY A 630 -19.68 -5.77 -42.26
C GLY A 630 -20.76 -4.72 -41.96
N LYS A 631 -22.09 -4.97 -41.98
CA LYS A 631 -23.11 -4.02 -41.45
C LYS A 631 -24.39 -4.69 -40.93
N LYS A 632 -24.96 -4.12 -39.86
CA LYS A 632 -26.26 -4.46 -39.24
C LYS A 632 -27.46 -4.19 -40.18
N ILE A 633 -28.46 -5.06 -40.14
CA ILE A 633 -29.85 -4.70 -40.48
C ILE A 633 -30.71 -4.93 -39.24
N LEU A 634 -31.42 -3.86 -38.85
CA LEU A 634 -32.47 -3.86 -37.84
C LEU A 634 -33.74 -4.45 -38.44
N ILE A 635 -34.35 -5.44 -37.79
CA ILE A 635 -35.76 -5.81 -38.03
C ILE A 635 -36.44 -5.76 -36.66
N ARG A 636 -37.45 -4.89 -36.55
CA ARG A 636 -38.21 -4.57 -35.33
C ARG A 636 -39.00 -5.76 -34.80
#